data_AF-A0A2V7IJJ8-F1
#
_entry.id   AF-A0A2V7IJJ8-F1
#
_cell.length_a   1.000
_cell.length_b   1.000
_cell.length_c   1.000
_cell.angle_alpha   90.00
_cell.angle_beta   90.00
_cell.angle_gamma   90.00
#
_symmetry.space_group_name_H-M   'P 1'
#
loop_
_entity.id
_entity.type
_entity.pdbx_description
1 polymer ?
#
loop_
_entity_poly.entity_id
_entity_poly.type
_entity_poly.pdbx_seq_one_letter_code
_entity_poly.pdbx_strand_id
1 'polypeptide(L)' 'MGELKRGDQRWEVFVETQPDGELNAARGRVHFVSGDRHRVTSWIFLEPTERDIQERFGEFSAVELWHFVEALDG' A
#
# COMPACT_ATOMS: atom_id res chain seq x y z
N MET A 1 -5.62 6.66 -6.40
CA MET A 1 -6.47 5.54 -5.93
C MET A 1 -6.47 4.49 -7.02
N GLY A 2 -5.97 3.28 -6.72
CA GLY A 2 -5.93 2.17 -7.67
C GLY A 2 -7.08 1.20 -7.39
N GLU A 3 -7.64 0.60 -8.43
CA GLU A 3 -8.65 -0.47 -8.29
C GLU A 3 -8.03 -1.83 -8.61
N LEU A 4 -8.26 -2.83 -7.76
CA LEU A 4 -7.96 -4.24 -8.04
C LEU A 4 -9.28 -5.02 -8.19
N LYS A 5 -9.46 -5.71 -9.32
CA LYS A 5 -10.56 -6.66 -9.54
C LYS A 5 -10.00 -8.09 -9.62
N ARG A 6 -10.41 -8.97 -8.69
CA ARG A 6 -10.07 -10.41 -8.73
C ARG A 6 -11.32 -11.24 -8.45
N GLY A 7 -11.78 -12.03 -9.43
CA GLY A 7 -13.03 -12.78 -9.32
C GLY A 7 -14.23 -11.84 -9.07
N ASP A 8 -15.09 -12.19 -8.12
CA ASP A 8 -16.22 -11.34 -7.69
C ASP A 8 -15.86 -10.28 -6.62
N GLN A 9 -14.60 -10.24 -6.16
CA GLN A 9 -14.17 -9.30 -5.11
C GLN A 9 -13.39 -8.12 -5.70
N ARG A 10 -13.89 -6.92 -5.45
CA ARG A 10 -13.27 -5.64 -5.77
C ARG A 10 -12.59 -5.09 -4.52
N TRP A 11 -11.29 -4.84 -4.60
CA TRP A 11 -10.52 -4.21 -3.53
C TRP A 11 -10.13 -2.79 -3.94
N GLU A 12 -10.46 -1.82 -3.09
CA GLU A 12 -9.92 -0.48 -3.16
C GLU A 12 -8.52 -0.49 -2.52
N VAL A 13 -7.55 0.09 -3.21
CA VAL A 13 -6.16 0.12 -2.75
C VAL A 13 -5.68 1.56 -2.59
N PHE A 14 -5.19 1.89 -1.39
CA PHE A 14 -4.63 3.19 -1.07
C PHE A 14 -3.38 3.04 -0.19
N VAL A 15 -2.57 4.10 -0.16
CA VAL A 15 -1.37 4.19 0.69
C VAL A 15 -1.60 5.21 1.81
N GLU A 16 -1.26 4.82 3.02
CA GLU A 16 -1.15 5.72 4.18
C GLU A 16 0.30 6.18 4.31
N THR A 17 0.52 7.47 4.51
CA THR A 17 1.84 8.07 4.73
C THR A 17 1.96 8.62 6.15
N GLN A 18 3.15 8.46 6.75
CA GLN A 18 3.47 9.02 8.06
C GLN A 18 4.90 9.60 8.06
N PRO A 19 5.10 10.86 8.48
CA PRO A 19 6.45 11.41 8.68
C PRO A 19 7.25 10.63 9.72
N ASP A 20 8.53 10.42 9.45
CA ASP A 20 9.50 9.83 10.37
C ASP A 20 10.64 10.83 10.63
N GLY A 21 10.52 11.55 11.75
CA GLY A 21 11.49 12.56 12.16
C GLY A 21 12.81 11.98 12.64
N GLU A 22 12.86 10.72 13.06
CA GLU A 22 14.12 10.07 13.48
C GLU A 22 15.00 9.76 12.26
N LEU A 23 14.37 9.37 11.15
CA LEU A 23 15.04 9.06 9.90
C LEU A 23 15.07 10.21 8.90
N ASN A 24 14.44 11.35 9.24
CA ASN A 24 14.24 12.49 8.34
C ASN A 24 13.64 12.06 6.98
N ALA A 25 12.60 11.23 7.06
CA ALA A 25 11.96 10.55 5.93
C ALA A 25 10.42 10.47 6.12
N ALA A 26 9.73 9.81 5.21
CA ALA A 26 8.34 9.41 5.32
C ALA A 26 8.22 7.88 5.19
N ARG A 27 7.30 7.30 5.94
CA ARG A 27 6.92 5.88 5.87
C ARG A 27 5.61 5.72 5.12
N GLY A 28 5.46 4.61 4.41
CA GLY A 28 4.21 4.27 3.73
C GLY A 28 3.78 2.82 3.95
N ARG A 29 2.48 2.59 4.12
CA ARG A 29 1.87 1.27 4.19
C ARG A 29 0.63 1.20 3.30
N VAL A 30 0.33 0.02 2.77
CA VAL A 30 -0.75 -0.17 1.80
C VAL A 30 -1.95 -0.80 2.48
N HIS A 31 -3.13 -0.30 2.13
CA HIS A 31 -4.42 -0.75 2.61
C HIS A 31 -5.22 -1.33 1.46
N PHE A 32 -5.84 -2.49 1.71
CA PHE A 32 -6.77 -3.14 0.81
C PHE A 32 -8.13 -3.22 1.50
N VAL A 33 -9.15 -2.60 0.92
CA VAL A 33 -10.51 -2.58 1.48
C VAL A 33 -11.51 -3.19 0.50
N SER A 34 -12.37 -4.09 0.99
CA SER A 34 -13.48 -4.68 0.22
C SER A 34 -14.68 -4.96 1.13
N GLY A 35 -15.67 -4.07 1.08
CA GLY A 35 -16.80 -4.11 2.03
C GLY A 35 -16.31 -4.00 3.47
N ASP A 36 -16.65 -4.99 4.30
CA ASP A 36 -16.21 -5.06 5.71
C ASP A 36 -14.82 -5.67 5.90
N ARG A 37 -14.15 -6.10 4.81
CA ARG A 37 -12.81 -6.68 4.88
C ARG A 37 -11.76 -5.61 4.71
N HIS A 38 -10.78 -5.60 5.60
CA HIS A 38 -9.62 -4.72 5.55
C HIS A 38 -8.36 -5.54 5.80
N ARG A 39 -7.38 -5.39 4.89
CA ARG A 39 -6.01 -5.88 5.07
C ARG A 39 -5.04 -4.72 4.98
N VAL A 40 -3.98 -4.76 5.77
CA VAL A 40 -2.97 -3.70 5.85
C VAL A 40 -1.58 -4.30 5.93
N THR A 41 -0.61 -3.69 5.24
CA THR A 41 0.80 -4.08 5.32
C THR A 41 1.47 -3.47 6.55
N SER A 42 2.67 -3.93 6.88
CA SER A 42 3.60 -3.12 7.67
C SER A 42 4.03 -1.87 6.89
N TRP A 43 4.86 -1.01 7.49
CA TRP A 43 5.51 0.10 6.80
C TRP A 43 6.52 -0.44 5.78
N ILE A 44 6.12 -0.53 4.52
CA ILE A 44 6.89 -1.15 3.43
C ILE A 44 7.56 -0.11 2.51
N PHE A 45 7.18 1.16 2.63
CA PHE A 45 7.86 2.29 2.01
C PHE A 45 8.63 3.08 3.06
N LEU A 46 9.84 3.53 2.70
CA LEU A 46 10.63 4.51 3.42
C LEU A 46 11.29 5.42 2.39
N GLU A 47 10.77 6.63 2.22
CA GLU A 47 11.19 7.56 1.18
C GLU A 47 11.49 8.95 1.74
N PRO A 48 12.26 9.80 1.04
CA PRO A 48 12.59 11.13 1.54
C PRO A 48 11.36 12.00 1.82
N THR A 49 10.30 11.88 1.01
CA THR A 49 9.07 12.65 1.17
C THR A 49 7.82 11.79 0.97
N GLU A 50 6.68 12.25 1.49
CA GLU A 50 5.38 11.62 1.22
C GLU A 50 5.04 11.59 -0.28
N ARG A 51 5.52 12.58 -1.03
CA ARG A 51 5.33 12.64 -2.49
C ARG A 51 6.03 11.47 -3.19
N ASP A 52 7.27 11.17 -2.80
CA ASP A 52 8.03 10.06 -3.36
C ASP A 52 7.32 8.72 -3.11
N ILE A 53 6.66 8.58 -1.94
CA ILE A 53 5.82 7.41 -1.65
C ILE A 53 4.64 7.31 -2.62
N GLN A 54 3.96 8.43 -2.89
CA GLN A 54 2.83 8.44 -3.84
C GLN A 54 3.27 8.11 -5.26
N GLU A 55 4.43 8.62 -5.68
CA GLU A 55 5.02 8.32 -6.99
C GLU A 55 5.36 6.83 -7.09
N ARG A 56 6.11 6.28 -6.12
CA ARG A 56 6.42 4.84 -6.06
C ARG A 56 5.19 3.95 -5.97
N PHE A 57 4.18 4.34 -5.19
CA PHE A 57 2.92 3.60 -5.11
C PHE A 57 2.21 3.55 -6.47
N GLY A 58 2.32 4.61 -7.27
CA GLY A 58 1.79 4.67 -8.64
C GLY A 58 2.55 3.80 -9.65
N GLU A 59 3.78 3.36 -9.34
CA GLU A 59 4.57 2.48 -10.21
C GLU A 59 4.13 1.00 -10.12
N PHE A 60 3.53 0.60 -8.99
CA PHE A 60 3.08 -0.78 -8.81
C PHE A 60 1.65 -0.97 -9.33
N SER A 61 1.42 -2.08 -10.02
CA SER A 61 0.05 -2.53 -10.23
C SER A 61 -0.55 -3.02 -8.92
N ALA A 62 -1.86 -2.84 -8.75
CA ALA A 62 -2.56 -3.33 -7.57
C ALA A 62 -2.46 -4.87 -7.41
N VAL A 63 -2.22 -5.59 -8.51
CA VAL A 63 -1.96 -7.04 -8.53
C VAL A 63 -0.61 -7.36 -7.88
N GLU A 64 0.45 -6.65 -8.25
CA GLU A 64 1.78 -6.85 -7.67
C GLU A 64 1.79 -6.57 -6.16
N LEU A 65 1.09 -5.51 -5.73
CA LEU A 65 0.95 -5.19 -4.31
C LEU A 65 0.16 -6.28 -3.55
N TRP A 66 -0.86 -6.87 -4.16
CA TRP A 66 -1.62 -7.97 -3.54
C TRP A 66 -0.78 -9.24 -3.38
N HIS A 67 -0.02 -9.62 -4.41
CA HIS A 67 0.90 -10.76 -4.34
C HIS A 67 1.95 -10.57 -3.24
N PHE A 68 2.42 -9.33 -3.04
CA PHE A 68 3.31 -8.99 -1.94
C PHE A 68 2.65 -9.21 -0.57
N VAL A 69 1.37 -8.85 -0.42
CA VAL A 69 0.62 -9.10 0.83
C VAL A 69 0.37 -10.58 1.07
N GLU A 70 -0.06 -11.34 0.06
CA GLU A 70 -0.25 -12.80 0.20
C GLU A 70 1.05 -13.51 0.61
N ALA A 71 2.23 -13.02 0.16
CA ALA A 71 3.52 -13.58 0.54
C ALA A 71 3.93 -13.27 2.00
N LEU A 72 3.36 -12.24 2.63
CA LEU A 72 3.63 -11.88 4.03
C LEU A 72 2.74 -12.62 5.03
N ASP A 73 1.58 -13.13 4.58
CA ASP A 73 0.58 -13.83 5.39
C ASP A 73 0.90 -15.32 5.65
N GLY A 74 2.07 -15.82 5.19
CA GLY A 74 2.71 -17.12 5.50
C GLY A 74 1.81 -18.27 5.98
#